data_AF-A0A7J7U0F9-F1
#
_entry.id   AF-A0A7J7U0F9-F1
#
_cell.length_a   1.000
_cell.length_b   1.000
_cell.length_c   1.000
_cell.angle_alpha   90.00
_cell.angle_beta   90.00
_cell.angle_gamma   90.00
#
_symmetry.space_group_name_H-M   'P 1'
#
loop_
_entity.id
_entity.type
_entity.pdbx_description
1 polymer ?
#
loop_
_entity_poly.entity_id
_entity_poly.type
_entity_poly.pdbx_seq_one_letter_code
_entity_poly.pdbx_strand_id
1 'polypeptide(L)'
;MFCTKLKDLKITGDCPFSLLAPGQVPKEQAEEAAGSSDSCQATLPICQDVSEKNAQGSLPQRKTSRTRVYLHTLAESICKLIFPEFEQLSLALQRTLAKHKIKASRKSVEREDFEKIIADQALAAGVPVETIKESLGEELFKVCYEEDEHILGVVGGTLKDFLNSFSTLLKQSSHCQEAEKKGRLEDASILCLDKDHDFLNVYYFFPKKVTSLILPGVIKAAAHILYETEVEVSLVPSCFCNDGSEFVNQPYLLYSVHVKKQY
;
A
#
# COMPACT_ATOMS: atom_id res chain seq x y z
N MET A 1 56.31 2.08 -12.64
CA MET A 1 56.06 0.85 -13.41
C MET A 1 54.56 0.72 -13.62
N PHE A 2 54.16 0.46 -14.87
CA PHE A 2 52.82 0.14 -15.41
C PHE A 2 51.76 1.26 -15.49
N CYS A 3 51.68 1.85 -16.69
CA CYS A 3 50.47 2.43 -17.29
C CYS A 3 49.70 1.34 -18.07
N THR A 4 48.36 1.36 -18.05
CA THR A 4 47.47 1.02 -19.20
C THR A 4 46.04 1.45 -18.84
N LYS A 5 45.51 2.56 -19.39
CA LYS A 5 44.61 2.61 -20.57
C LYS A 5 43.42 1.62 -20.52
N LEU A 6 42.29 2.07 -19.98
CA LEU A 6 40.97 1.50 -20.28
C LEU A 6 40.49 2.07 -21.64
N LYS A 7 40.89 1.41 -22.72
CA LYS A 7 40.26 1.53 -24.03
C LYS A 7 39.68 0.16 -24.39
N ASP A 8 38.43 0.19 -24.86
CA ASP A 8 37.75 -0.85 -25.63
C ASP A 8 37.36 -2.14 -24.89
N LEU A 9 36.24 -2.06 -24.15
CA LEU A 9 35.36 -3.22 -23.92
C LEU A 9 34.11 -3.03 -24.79
N LYS A 10 34.12 -3.62 -25.99
CA LYS A 10 32.90 -3.85 -26.79
C LYS A 10 32.10 -4.95 -26.10
N ILE A 11 31.08 -4.56 -25.36
CA ILE A 11 30.05 -5.49 -24.89
C ILE A 11 29.08 -5.67 -26.07
N THR A 12 29.20 -6.79 -26.78
CA THR A 12 28.21 -7.23 -27.78
C THR A 12 26.99 -7.74 -27.01
N GLY A 13 26.02 -6.86 -26.78
CA GLY A 13 24.69 -7.24 -26.31
C GLY A 13 23.74 -7.29 -27.49
N ASP A 14 23.56 -8.47 -28.08
CA ASP A 14 22.53 -8.67 -29.09
C ASP A 14 21.14 -8.56 -28.42
N CYS A 15 20.38 -7.55 -28.82
CA CYS A 15 19.01 -7.31 -28.41
C CYS A 15 18.10 -8.32 -29.13
N PRO A 16 17.29 -9.16 -28.43
CA PRO A 16 16.55 -10.23 -29.08
C PRO A 16 15.24 -9.76 -29.77
N PHE A 17 15.01 -8.45 -29.91
CA PHE A 17 13.81 -7.90 -30.55
C PHE A 17 14.16 -6.78 -31.52
N SER A 18 14.84 -7.07 -32.63
CA SER A 18 14.95 -6.15 -33.77
C SER A 18 15.39 -6.87 -35.06
N LEU A 19 14.52 -7.71 -35.61
CA LEU A 19 14.54 -8.01 -37.04
C LEU A 19 13.10 -7.98 -37.52
N LEU A 20 12.73 -6.87 -38.16
CA LEU A 20 11.93 -6.82 -39.39
C LEU A 20 11.51 -5.36 -39.67
N ALA A 21 12.40 -4.63 -40.31
CA ALA A 21 12.05 -3.70 -41.39
C ALA A 21 13.36 -3.37 -42.15
N PRO A 22 13.31 -3.35 -43.48
CA PRO A 22 13.21 -2.03 -44.09
C PRO A 22 12.17 -2.01 -45.20
N GLY A 23 11.29 -1.00 -45.14
CA GLY A 23 10.56 -0.56 -46.30
C GLY A 23 11.47 0.20 -47.26
N GLN A 24 11.40 -0.14 -48.54
CA GLN A 24 11.50 0.82 -49.64
C GLN A 24 10.41 0.48 -50.68
N VAL A 25 9.63 1.51 -51.00
CA VAL A 25 8.47 1.67 -51.91
C VAL A 25 8.97 1.51 -53.38
N PRO A 26 8.20 1.16 -54.46
CA PRO A 26 6.82 1.59 -54.76
C PRO A 26 5.88 0.67 -55.63
N LYS A 27 4.57 1.01 -55.59
CA LYS A 27 3.53 0.81 -56.63
C LYS A 27 3.04 -0.64 -56.94
N GLU A 28 1.81 -0.94 -56.52
CA GLU A 28 0.97 -1.94 -57.20
C GLU A 28 0.24 -1.30 -58.39
N GLN A 29 0.36 -1.95 -59.56
CA GLN A 29 -0.67 -2.03 -60.58
C GLN A 29 -1.09 -3.50 -60.66
N ALA A 30 -2.38 -3.69 -60.95
CA ALA A 30 -3.13 -4.90 -60.75
C ALA A 30 -2.95 -5.98 -61.85
N GLU A 31 -3.55 -7.13 -61.55
CA GLU A 31 -4.16 -8.13 -62.44
C GLU A 31 -3.40 -9.41 -62.84
N GLU A 32 -4.04 -10.51 -62.39
CA GLU A 32 -4.40 -11.74 -63.11
C GLU A 32 -3.42 -12.91 -63.38
N ALA A 33 -3.89 -14.07 -62.89
CA ALA A 33 -4.07 -15.35 -63.58
C ALA A 33 -3.00 -16.49 -63.48
N ALA A 34 -3.53 -17.62 -62.99
CA ALA A 34 -3.34 -19.03 -63.39
C ALA A 34 -2.07 -19.82 -62.99
N GLY A 35 -2.29 -21.04 -62.47
CA GLY A 35 -1.37 -22.19 -62.67
C GLY A 35 -1.11 -23.13 -61.49
N SER A 36 -1.93 -24.20 -61.38
CA SER A 36 -1.68 -25.61 -60.96
C SER A 36 -0.71 -26.05 -59.82
N SER A 37 -1.25 -26.97 -59.00
CA SER A 37 -0.69 -28.21 -58.41
C SER A 37 0.58 -28.20 -57.52
N ASP A 38 0.35 -28.40 -56.22
CA ASP A 38 0.55 -29.67 -55.49
C ASP A 38 1.37 -29.65 -54.19
N SER A 39 0.72 -30.22 -53.17
CA SER A 39 1.26 -30.95 -52.03
C SER A 39 1.57 -30.23 -50.70
N CYS A 40 0.97 -30.82 -49.65
CA CYS A 40 1.46 -31.02 -48.29
C CYS A 40 1.29 -29.91 -47.22
N GLN A 41 0.17 -30.05 -46.49
CA GLN A 41 0.00 -29.96 -45.03
C GLN A 41 0.74 -28.84 -44.26
N ALA A 42 -0.05 -27.89 -43.76
CA ALA A 42 0.15 -27.32 -42.42
C ALA A 42 -1.20 -26.85 -41.85
N THR A 43 -1.65 -27.56 -40.82
CA THR A 43 -2.88 -27.31 -40.06
C THR A 43 -2.77 -26.01 -39.27
N LEU A 44 -3.63 -25.02 -39.54
CA LEU A 44 -3.84 -23.86 -38.67
C LEU A 44 -5.10 -24.09 -37.83
N PRO A 45 -5.10 -23.76 -36.52
CA PRO A 45 -6.28 -23.91 -35.69
C PRO A 45 -7.24 -22.75 -36.00
N ILE A 46 -8.35 -23.08 -36.66
CA ILE A 46 -9.53 -22.21 -36.77
C ILE A 46 -10.43 -22.56 -35.57
N CYS A 47 -10.48 -21.70 -34.56
CA CYS A 47 -11.56 -21.73 -33.59
C CYS A 47 -12.71 -20.91 -34.15
N GLN A 48 -13.59 -21.60 -34.88
CA GLN A 48 -14.88 -21.06 -35.31
C GLN A 48 -15.91 -21.44 -34.22
N ASP A 49 -16.38 -20.44 -33.48
CA ASP A 49 -17.42 -20.61 -32.46
C ASP A 49 -18.72 -21.03 -33.13
N VAL A 50 -19.14 -22.27 -32.88
CA VAL A 50 -20.44 -22.81 -33.30
C VAL A 50 -21.48 -22.36 -32.29
N SER A 51 -22.46 -21.59 -32.76
CA SER A 51 -23.67 -21.27 -32.01
C SER A 51 -24.56 -22.52 -31.91
N GLU A 52 -24.63 -23.11 -30.73
CA GLU A 52 -25.63 -24.13 -30.38
C GLU A 52 -26.51 -23.67 -29.22
N LYS A 53 -27.82 -23.66 -29.49
CA LYS A 53 -28.88 -23.36 -28.55
C LYS A 53 -29.14 -24.54 -27.62
N ASN A 54 -29.26 -24.22 -26.33
CA ASN A 54 -30.05 -24.86 -25.27
C ASN A 54 -29.57 -26.22 -24.71
N ALA A 55 -28.95 -26.19 -23.52
CA ALA A 55 -29.35 -27.05 -22.39
C ALA A 55 -28.87 -26.47 -21.04
N GLN A 56 -29.78 -26.53 -20.07
CA GLN A 56 -29.71 -26.15 -18.67
C GLN A 56 -28.40 -26.51 -17.93
N GLY A 57 -27.81 -25.57 -17.19
CA GLY A 57 -26.70 -25.84 -16.27
C GLY A 57 -26.10 -24.57 -15.68
N SER A 58 -26.63 -24.11 -14.56
CA SER A 58 -26.15 -22.95 -13.82
C SER A 58 -24.69 -23.08 -13.37
N LEU A 59 -23.83 -22.20 -13.86
CA LEU A 59 -22.56 -21.87 -13.20
C LEU A 59 -22.51 -20.35 -13.02
N PRO A 60 -22.28 -19.83 -11.81
CA PRO A 60 -22.09 -18.40 -11.64
C PRO A 60 -20.76 -18.03 -12.31
N GLN A 61 -20.82 -17.40 -13.48
CA GLN A 61 -19.68 -16.66 -14.00
C GLN A 61 -19.30 -15.62 -12.94
N ARG A 62 -18.20 -15.87 -12.23
CA ARG A 62 -17.55 -14.88 -11.38
C ARG A 62 -17.17 -13.71 -12.29
N LYS A 63 -18.00 -12.68 -12.30
CA LYS A 63 -17.62 -11.35 -12.78
C LYS A 63 -16.54 -10.83 -11.83
N THR A 64 -15.30 -11.24 -12.00
CA THR A 64 -14.18 -10.49 -11.43
C THR A 64 -13.98 -9.27 -12.30
N SER A 65 -14.83 -8.26 -12.09
CA SER A 65 -14.50 -6.90 -12.51
C SER A 65 -13.25 -6.53 -11.72
N ARG A 66 -12.07 -6.70 -12.32
CA ARG A 66 -10.84 -6.18 -11.74
C ARG A 66 -10.95 -4.67 -11.85
N THR A 67 -11.44 -4.02 -10.79
CA THR A 67 -11.41 -2.56 -10.66
C THR A 67 -9.96 -2.14 -10.85
N ARG A 68 -9.70 -1.35 -11.88
CA ARG A 68 -8.35 -0.85 -12.15
C ARG A 68 -8.03 0.18 -11.08
N VAL A 69 -7.13 -0.15 -10.17
CA VAL A 69 -6.59 0.81 -9.18
C VAL A 69 -5.38 1.48 -9.79
N TYR A 70 -5.33 2.81 -9.72
CA TYR A 70 -4.19 3.58 -10.19
C TYR A 70 -3.18 3.76 -9.05
N LEU A 71 -1.89 3.80 -9.39
CA LEU A 71 -0.85 3.95 -8.37
C LEU A 71 -0.96 5.28 -7.60
N HIS A 72 -1.41 6.35 -8.26
CA HIS A 72 -1.59 7.66 -7.62
C HIS A 72 -2.72 7.65 -6.59
N THR A 73 -3.87 7.01 -6.89
CA THR A 73 -4.98 6.89 -5.93
C THR A 73 -4.58 6.06 -4.72
N LEU A 74 -3.80 5.01 -4.96
CA LEU A 74 -3.26 4.19 -3.88
C LEU A 74 -2.29 4.97 -3.00
N ALA A 75 -1.38 5.74 -3.62
CA ALA A 75 -0.45 6.60 -2.89
C ALA A 75 -1.19 7.66 -2.06
N GLU A 76 -2.25 8.27 -2.62
CA GLU A 76 -3.10 9.21 -1.91
C GLU A 76 -3.79 8.59 -0.69
N SER A 77 -4.34 7.37 -0.83
CA SER A 77 -4.96 6.64 0.28
C SER A 77 -3.98 6.34 1.41
N ILE A 78 -2.75 5.94 1.08
CA ILE A 78 -1.67 5.73 2.06
C ILE A 78 -1.25 7.05 2.72
N CYS A 79 -1.22 8.16 1.97
CA CYS A 79 -0.99 9.48 2.54
C CYS A 79 -2.07 9.86 3.56
N LYS A 80 -3.35 9.58 3.30
CA LYS A 80 -4.45 9.81 4.25
C LYS A 80 -4.27 9.02 5.55
N LEU A 81 -3.73 7.79 5.48
CA LEU A 81 -3.46 6.99 6.69
C LEU A 81 -2.30 7.54 7.53
N ILE A 82 -1.25 8.06 6.90
CA ILE A 82 -0.05 8.56 7.60
C ILE A 82 -0.17 10.02 8.00
N PHE A 83 -0.83 10.82 7.17
CA PHE A 83 -1.04 12.25 7.33
C PHE A 83 -2.54 12.58 7.18
N PRO A 84 -3.38 12.10 8.11
CA PRO A 84 -4.82 12.27 7.99
C PRO A 84 -5.20 13.75 8.00
N GLU A 85 -6.21 14.08 7.20
CA GLU A 85 -6.84 15.38 7.26
C GLU A 85 -7.61 15.56 8.57
N PHE A 86 -7.83 16.81 8.96
CA PHE A 86 -8.48 17.12 10.22
C PHE A 86 -9.89 16.54 10.29
N GLU A 87 -10.61 16.60 9.17
CA GLU A 87 -11.96 16.09 8.99
C GLU A 87 -12.02 14.58 9.23
N GLN A 88 -11.09 13.82 8.61
CA GLN A 88 -10.99 12.37 8.76
C GLN A 88 -10.65 11.99 10.21
N LEU A 89 -9.67 12.68 10.80
CA LEU A 89 -9.25 12.41 12.18
C LEU A 89 -10.35 12.76 13.20
N SER A 90 -11.09 13.84 12.97
CA SER A 90 -12.24 14.25 13.79
C SER A 90 -13.38 13.24 13.70
N LEU A 91 -13.69 12.75 12.49
CA LEU A 91 -14.70 11.71 12.28
C LEU A 91 -14.30 10.40 12.97
N ALA A 92 -13.04 9.98 12.81
CA ALA A 92 -12.50 8.79 13.48
C ALA A 92 -12.56 8.91 15.02
N LEU A 93 -12.25 10.09 15.56
CA LEU A 93 -12.39 10.38 16.99
C LEU A 93 -13.86 10.28 17.43
N GLN A 94 -14.80 10.86 16.68
CA GLN A 94 -16.22 10.77 17.00
C GLN A 94 -16.70 9.30 17.03
N ARG A 95 -16.33 8.49 16.02
CA ARG A 95 -16.65 7.05 15.97
C ARG A 95 -16.05 6.30 17.16
N THR A 96 -14.80 6.62 17.52
CA THR A 96 -14.09 6.04 18.67
C THR A 96 -14.81 6.33 19.98
N LEU A 97 -15.17 7.59 20.23
CA LEU A 97 -15.88 7.97 21.45
C LEU A 97 -17.25 7.33 21.56
N ALA A 98 -17.97 7.22 20.43
CA ALA A 98 -19.25 6.51 20.38
C ALA A 98 -19.09 5.01 20.72
N LYS A 99 -18.06 4.34 20.17
CA LYS A 99 -17.73 2.93 20.45
C LYS A 99 -17.47 2.69 21.94
N HIS A 100 -16.79 3.63 22.61
CA HIS A 100 -16.51 3.58 24.05
C HIS A 100 -17.59 4.21 24.94
N LYS A 101 -18.73 4.61 24.37
CA LYS A 101 -19.87 5.26 25.07
C LYS A 101 -19.46 6.52 25.85
N ILE A 102 -18.43 7.22 25.37
CA ILE A 102 -17.92 8.45 25.97
C ILE A 102 -18.76 9.63 25.46
N LYS A 103 -19.35 10.41 26.37
CA LYS A 103 -20.08 11.62 25.99
C LYS A 103 -19.08 12.67 25.50
N ALA A 104 -19.06 12.92 24.19
CA ALA A 104 -18.26 13.98 23.62
C ALA A 104 -18.64 15.33 24.27
N SER A 105 -17.68 15.94 24.95
CA SER A 105 -17.85 17.32 25.41
C SER A 105 -17.87 18.23 24.18
N ARG A 106 -18.86 19.12 24.05
CA ARG A 106 -18.97 20.11 22.96
C ARG A 106 -17.82 21.14 22.92
N LYS A 107 -16.71 20.90 23.62
CA LYS A 107 -15.50 21.68 23.39
C LYS A 107 -15.13 21.44 21.95
N SER A 108 -15.20 22.50 21.16
CA SER A 108 -14.80 22.48 19.77
C SER A 108 -13.43 21.82 19.66
N VAL A 109 -13.29 20.87 18.73
CA VAL A 109 -12.00 20.27 18.35
C VAL A 109 -11.21 21.33 17.57
N GLU A 110 -11.11 22.55 18.10
CA GLU A 110 -10.60 23.74 17.41
C GLU A 110 -9.12 23.95 17.68
N ARG A 111 -8.50 23.11 18.50
CA ARG A 111 -7.06 23.12 18.73
C ARG A 111 -6.57 21.68 18.59
N GLU A 112 -5.70 21.44 17.61
CA GLU A 112 -5.26 20.14 17.10
C GLU A 112 -4.47 19.29 18.11
N ASP A 113 -4.62 19.54 19.41
CA ASP A 113 -4.04 18.73 20.47
C ASP A 113 -4.92 17.51 20.76
N PHE A 114 -5.01 16.64 19.75
CA PHE A 114 -5.75 15.38 19.81
C PHE A 114 -5.27 14.50 20.97
N GLU A 115 -3.98 14.53 21.28
CA GLU A 115 -3.42 13.78 22.40
C GLU A 115 -4.03 14.22 23.73
N LYS A 116 -4.13 15.53 23.96
CA LYS A 116 -4.78 16.06 25.16
C LYS A 116 -6.28 15.75 25.19
N ILE A 117 -6.98 15.91 24.07
CA ILE A 117 -8.43 15.63 23.98
C ILE A 117 -8.69 14.16 24.35
N ILE A 118 -7.91 13.24 23.79
CA ILE A 118 -8.00 11.81 24.06
C ILE A 118 -7.69 11.50 25.52
N ALA A 119 -6.64 12.10 26.09
CA ALA A 119 -6.30 11.92 27.50
C ALA A 119 -7.44 12.39 28.42
N ASP A 120 -7.97 13.58 28.19
CA ASP A 120 -9.08 14.15 28.98
C ASP A 120 -10.34 13.27 28.88
N GLN A 121 -10.66 12.77 27.68
CA GLN A 121 -11.82 11.92 27.44
C GLN A 121 -11.66 10.51 28.03
N ALA A 122 -10.47 9.91 27.89
CA ALA A 122 -10.12 8.63 28.49
C ALA A 122 -10.21 8.69 30.03
N LEU A 123 -9.64 9.74 30.63
CA LEU A 123 -9.73 10.00 32.06
C LEU A 123 -11.17 10.17 32.54
N ALA A 124 -11.98 10.96 31.82
CA ALA A 124 -13.39 11.17 32.16
C ALA A 124 -14.23 9.89 32.07
N ALA A 125 -13.86 8.97 31.17
CA ALA A 125 -14.55 7.70 30.97
C ALA A 125 -14.01 6.54 31.83
N GLY A 126 -12.86 6.71 32.49
CA GLY A 126 -12.17 5.64 33.20
C GLY A 126 -11.64 4.54 32.28
N VAL A 127 -11.36 4.86 31.02
CA VAL A 127 -10.82 3.93 30.01
C VAL A 127 -9.31 4.20 29.85
N PRO A 128 -8.46 3.18 29.71
CA PRO A 128 -7.04 3.40 29.44
C PRO A 128 -6.83 4.23 28.17
N VAL A 129 -5.93 5.22 28.23
CA VAL A 129 -5.71 6.14 27.11
C VAL A 129 -5.17 5.41 25.88
N GLU A 130 -4.38 4.36 26.10
CA GLU A 130 -3.84 3.47 25.08
C GLU A 130 -4.96 2.77 24.31
N THR A 131 -6.01 2.31 24.98
CA THR A 131 -7.19 1.70 24.34
C THR A 131 -7.92 2.69 23.43
N ILE A 132 -8.01 3.96 23.83
CA ILE A 132 -8.61 5.01 23.00
C ILE A 132 -7.71 5.34 21.81
N LYS A 133 -6.38 5.44 22.01
CA LYS A 133 -5.40 5.70 20.94
C LYS A 133 -5.42 4.58 19.89
N GLU A 134 -5.43 3.32 20.32
CA GLU A 134 -5.55 2.16 19.42
C GLU A 134 -6.88 2.18 18.66
N SER A 135 -8.00 2.37 19.37
CA SER A 135 -9.32 2.43 18.73
C SER A 135 -9.44 3.60 17.76
N LEU A 136 -8.78 4.73 18.01
CA LEU A 136 -8.74 5.87 17.09
C LEU A 136 -8.03 5.51 15.79
N GLY A 137 -6.87 4.86 15.87
CA GLY A 137 -6.17 4.38 14.68
C GLY A 137 -6.98 3.36 13.88
N GLU A 138 -7.71 2.47 14.57
CA GLU A 138 -8.61 1.52 13.91
C GLU A 138 -9.75 2.23 13.16
N GLU A 139 -10.43 3.18 13.80
CA GLU A 139 -11.53 3.91 13.18
C GLU A 139 -11.04 4.81 12.04
N LEU A 140 -9.84 5.40 12.16
CA LEU A 140 -9.24 6.18 11.08
C LEU A 140 -8.97 5.31 9.85
N PHE A 141 -8.40 4.11 10.05
CA PHE A 141 -8.20 3.18 8.95
C PHE A 141 -9.51 2.85 8.25
N LYS A 142 -10.58 2.56 9.01
CA LYS A 142 -11.91 2.28 8.44
C LYS A 142 -12.46 3.46 7.65
N VAL A 143 -12.35 4.68 8.18
CA VAL A 143 -12.79 5.89 7.48
C VAL A 143 -12.07 6.01 6.13
N CYS A 144 -10.73 5.92 6.09
CA CYS A 144 -9.99 5.99 4.84
C CYS A 144 -10.30 4.81 3.90
N TYR A 145 -10.47 3.61 4.44
CA TYR A 145 -10.77 2.40 3.67
C TYR A 145 -12.17 2.45 3.03
N GLU A 146 -13.16 3.00 3.73
CA GLU A 146 -14.52 3.26 3.23
C GLU A 146 -14.52 4.36 2.17
N GLU A 147 -13.79 5.45 2.40
CA GLU A 147 -13.71 6.61 1.50
C GLU A 147 -13.06 6.27 0.16
N ASP A 148 -11.99 5.48 0.18
CA ASP A 148 -11.22 5.13 -1.02
C ASP A 148 -11.68 3.79 -1.65
N GLU A 149 -12.96 3.46 -1.57
CA GLU A 149 -13.56 2.26 -2.20
C GLU A 149 -12.79 0.95 -1.94
N HIS A 150 -12.19 0.82 -0.76
CA HIS A 150 -11.43 -0.35 -0.35
C HIS A 150 -10.17 -0.63 -1.19
N ILE A 151 -9.61 0.37 -1.89
CA ILE A 151 -8.43 0.17 -2.76
C ILE A 151 -7.19 -0.32 -1.99
N LEU A 152 -7.09 -0.08 -0.68
CA LEU A 152 -5.98 -0.57 0.15
C LEU A 152 -5.87 -2.11 0.14
N GLY A 153 -6.95 -2.83 -0.19
CA GLY A 153 -6.95 -4.28 -0.33
C GLY A 153 -6.13 -4.81 -1.51
N VAL A 154 -5.66 -3.95 -2.43
CA VAL A 154 -4.77 -4.39 -3.53
C VAL A 154 -3.29 -4.37 -3.17
N VAL A 155 -2.94 -3.90 -1.97
CA VAL A 155 -1.55 -3.69 -1.55
C VAL A 155 -0.98 -4.96 -0.92
N GLY A 156 -0.01 -5.58 -1.60
CA GLY A 156 0.79 -6.66 -1.01
C GLY A 156 0.00 -7.93 -0.67
N GLY A 157 0.71 -9.02 -0.38
CA GLY A 157 0.09 -10.28 0.06
C GLY A 157 0.03 -10.42 1.58
N THR A 158 0.75 -9.56 2.31
CA THR A 158 0.94 -9.65 3.76
C THR A 158 0.97 -8.26 4.41
N LEU A 159 0.76 -8.21 5.72
CA LEU A 159 0.91 -6.98 6.52
C LEU A 159 2.30 -6.35 6.36
N LYS A 160 3.35 -7.15 6.22
CA LYS A 160 4.71 -6.66 5.99
C LYS A 160 4.82 -5.93 4.65
N ASP A 161 4.26 -6.51 3.59
CA ASP A 161 4.27 -5.89 2.26
C ASP A 161 3.51 -4.57 2.27
N PHE A 162 2.36 -4.53 2.97
CA PHE A 162 1.61 -3.30 3.20
C PHE A 162 2.45 -2.22 3.89
N LEU A 163 3.06 -2.53 5.04
CA LEU A 163 3.83 -1.53 5.77
C LEU A 163 5.07 -1.06 5.01
N ASN A 164 5.73 -1.96 4.27
CA ASN A 164 6.87 -1.61 3.43
C ASN A 164 6.48 -0.84 2.16
N SER A 165 5.22 -0.91 1.71
CA SER A 165 4.75 -0.11 0.59
C SER A 165 4.62 1.38 0.95
N PHE A 166 4.48 1.73 2.23
CA PHE A 166 4.25 3.10 2.67
C PHE A 166 5.39 4.02 2.22
N SER A 167 6.63 3.67 2.56
CA SER A 167 7.81 4.46 2.19
C SER A 167 7.93 4.67 0.68
N THR A 168 7.56 3.66 -0.12
CA THR A 168 7.59 3.76 -1.58
C THR A 168 6.49 4.68 -2.10
N LEU A 169 5.26 4.50 -1.62
CA LEU A 169 4.09 5.26 -2.08
C LEU A 169 4.12 6.71 -1.60
N LEU A 170 4.62 6.98 -0.39
CA LEU A 170 4.84 8.33 0.13
C LEU A 170 5.83 9.11 -0.75
N LYS A 171 6.95 8.48 -1.14
CA LYS A 171 7.94 9.08 -2.07
C LYS A 171 7.41 9.26 -3.49
N GLN A 172 6.46 8.43 -3.93
CA GLN A 172 5.82 8.60 -5.23
C GLN A 172 4.82 9.75 -5.22
N SER A 173 4.11 9.94 -4.11
CA SER A 173 3.16 11.04 -3.95
C SER A 173 3.83 12.41 -3.88
N SER A 174 5.05 12.50 -3.31
CA SER A 174 5.78 13.77 -3.22
C SER A 174 6.21 14.31 -4.58
N HIS A 175 6.24 13.47 -5.62
CA HIS A 175 6.50 13.91 -6.99
C HIS A 175 5.25 14.49 -7.69
N CYS A 176 4.06 14.38 -7.09
CA CYS A 176 2.85 15.05 -7.57
C CYS A 176 2.82 16.51 -7.07
N GLN A 177 2.66 17.44 -8.01
CA GLN A 177 3.00 18.88 -7.94
C GLN A 177 2.35 19.73 -6.82
N GLU A 178 1.49 19.16 -5.97
CA GLU A 178 0.89 19.87 -4.82
C GLU A 178 1.66 19.65 -3.49
N ALA A 179 2.62 18.71 -3.46
CA ALA A 179 3.36 18.37 -2.25
C ALA A 179 4.38 19.45 -1.80
N GLU A 180 4.93 20.22 -2.74
CA GLU A 180 5.96 21.25 -2.45
C GLU A 180 5.41 22.42 -1.61
N LYS A 181 4.11 22.74 -1.69
CA LYS A 181 3.49 23.81 -0.87
C LYS A 181 3.33 23.45 0.60
N LYS A 182 3.44 22.16 0.99
CA LYS A 182 3.19 21.70 2.36
C LYS A 182 4.43 21.26 3.13
N GLY A 183 5.62 21.17 2.53
CA GLY A 183 6.91 20.96 3.24
C GLY A 183 6.94 19.85 4.32
N ARG A 184 6.02 18.87 4.27
CA ARG A 184 5.69 17.98 5.41
C ARG A 184 5.86 16.50 5.13
N LEU A 185 5.93 16.10 3.87
CA LEU A 185 5.78 14.70 3.45
C LEU A 185 7.10 13.94 3.37
N GLU A 186 8.23 14.64 3.21
CA GLU A 186 9.47 14.05 2.67
C GLU A 186 10.29 13.22 3.66
N ASP A 187 10.05 13.34 4.97
CA ASP A 187 10.93 12.68 5.97
C ASP A 187 10.37 11.40 6.57
N ALA A 188 9.04 11.23 6.60
CA ALA A 188 8.44 10.10 7.31
C ALA A 188 8.63 8.81 6.50
N SER A 189 9.17 7.77 7.13
CA SER A 189 9.30 6.45 6.50
C SER A 189 9.03 5.33 7.49
N ILE A 190 8.48 4.25 6.96
CA ILE A 190 8.17 3.03 7.70
C ILE A 190 8.95 1.87 7.08
N LEU A 191 9.58 1.09 7.94
CA LEU A 191 10.31 -0.12 7.58
C LEU A 191 9.84 -1.25 8.48
N CYS A 192 9.39 -2.35 7.88
CA CYS A 192 8.97 -3.55 8.56
C CYS A 192 9.95 -4.69 8.28
N LEU A 193 10.59 -5.19 9.35
CA LEU A 193 11.55 -6.30 9.33
C LEU A 193 10.98 -7.50 10.08
N ASP A 194 11.28 -8.71 9.59
CA ASP A 194 11.00 -9.92 10.36
C ASP A 194 11.96 -10.00 11.53
N LYS A 195 11.45 -10.30 12.71
CA LYS A 195 12.28 -10.62 13.88
C LYS A 195 12.32 -12.13 14.10
N ASP A 196 11.14 -12.72 14.27
CA ASP A 196 10.90 -14.14 14.49
C ASP A 196 9.65 -14.58 13.70
N HIS A 197 9.30 -15.88 13.70
CA HIS A 197 8.16 -16.42 12.93
C HIS A 197 6.82 -15.71 13.19
N ASP A 198 6.61 -15.19 14.41
CA ASP A 198 5.36 -14.57 14.83
C ASP A 198 5.52 -13.07 15.18
N PHE A 199 6.71 -12.49 14.94
CA PHE A 199 7.04 -11.13 15.34
C PHE A 199 7.61 -10.29 14.18
N LEU A 200 7.04 -9.11 14.01
CA LEU A 200 7.53 -8.08 13.10
C LEU A 200 8.03 -6.87 13.90
N ASN A 201 9.18 -6.33 13.51
CA ASN A 201 9.70 -5.05 13.98
C ASN A 201 9.34 -3.96 12.98
N VAL A 202 8.54 -2.99 13.41
CA VAL A 202 8.11 -1.85 12.59
C VAL A 202 8.82 -0.60 13.08
N TYR A 203 9.77 -0.11 12.28
CA TYR A 203 10.49 1.13 12.51
C TYR A 203 9.72 2.27 11.83
N TYR A 204 9.43 3.32 12.60
CA TYR A 204 8.85 4.56 12.10
C TYR A 204 9.86 5.70 12.27
N PHE A 205 10.49 6.10 11.18
CA PHE A 205 11.52 7.15 11.16
C PHE A 205 10.90 8.54 10.98
N PHE A 206 11.51 9.52 11.63
CA PHE A 206 11.07 10.92 11.66
C PHE A 206 9.59 11.07 12.09
N PRO A 207 9.24 10.51 13.26
CA PRO A 207 7.87 10.37 13.70
C PRO A 207 7.16 11.72 13.85
N LYS A 208 5.93 11.81 13.33
CA LYS A 208 5.05 12.96 13.55
C LYS A 208 4.06 12.66 14.66
N LYS A 209 3.74 13.66 15.49
CA LYS A 209 2.89 13.52 16.69
C LYS A 209 1.58 12.76 16.43
N VAL A 210 0.83 13.18 15.41
CA VAL A 210 -0.47 12.57 15.06
C VAL A 210 -0.28 11.14 14.59
N THR A 211 0.66 10.88 13.69
CA THR A 211 0.91 9.53 13.17
C THR A 211 1.35 8.58 14.28
N SER A 212 2.25 9.00 15.18
CA SER A 212 2.70 8.18 16.31
C SER A 212 1.57 7.75 17.25
N LEU A 213 0.53 8.57 17.35
CA LEU A 213 -0.66 8.32 18.16
C LEU A 213 -1.54 7.21 17.56
N ILE A 214 -1.74 7.23 16.25
CA ILE A 214 -2.70 6.37 15.53
C ILE A 214 -2.08 5.12 14.93
N LEU A 215 -0.77 5.12 14.65
CA LEU A 215 -0.10 4.07 13.88
C LEU A 215 -0.33 2.66 14.45
N PRO A 216 -0.31 2.41 15.78
CA PRO A 216 -0.62 1.08 16.31
C PRO A 216 -2.02 0.58 15.92
N GLY A 217 -3.03 1.45 16.00
CA GLY A 217 -4.40 1.12 15.62
C GLY A 217 -4.56 0.90 14.11
N VAL A 218 -3.85 1.71 13.30
CA VAL A 218 -3.80 1.54 11.84
C VAL A 218 -3.22 0.17 11.48
N ILE A 219 -2.11 -0.24 12.11
CA ILE A 219 -1.51 -1.56 11.89
C ILE A 219 -2.49 -2.68 12.27
N LYS A 220 -3.14 -2.58 13.44
CA LYS A 220 -4.14 -3.57 13.90
C LYS A 220 -5.32 -3.69 12.92
N ALA A 221 -5.88 -2.57 12.48
CA ALA A 221 -7.00 -2.57 11.56
C ALA A 221 -6.60 -3.10 10.18
N ALA A 222 -5.43 -2.72 9.64
CA ALA A 222 -4.94 -3.24 8.38
C ALA A 222 -4.76 -4.77 8.44
N ALA A 223 -4.17 -5.29 9.52
CA ALA A 223 -4.00 -6.73 9.72
C ALA A 223 -5.34 -7.47 9.72
N HIS A 224 -6.32 -6.94 10.46
CA HIS A 224 -7.63 -7.57 10.61
C HIS A 224 -8.47 -7.48 9.32
N ILE A 225 -8.52 -6.30 8.69
CA ILE A 225 -9.43 -6.02 7.57
C ILE A 225 -8.86 -6.53 6.24
N LEU A 226 -7.56 -6.38 6.01
CA LEU A 226 -6.95 -6.73 4.72
C LEU A 226 -6.46 -8.19 4.67
N TYR A 227 -6.04 -8.74 5.81
CA TYR A 227 -5.37 -10.04 5.88
C TYR A 227 -6.02 -11.02 6.86
N GLU A 228 -7.19 -10.68 7.42
CA GLU A 228 -7.95 -11.53 8.35
C GLU A 228 -7.09 -12.04 9.54
N THR A 229 -6.10 -11.24 9.94
CA THR A 229 -5.08 -11.61 10.92
C THR A 229 -5.22 -10.75 12.18
N GLU A 230 -5.23 -11.39 13.35
CA GLU A 230 -5.21 -10.67 14.62
C GLU A 230 -3.77 -10.39 15.05
N VAL A 231 -3.48 -9.13 15.39
CA VAL A 231 -2.15 -8.70 15.83
C VAL A 231 -2.21 -7.88 17.11
N GLU A 232 -1.19 -8.02 17.95
CA GLU A 232 -0.91 -7.12 19.06
C GLU A 232 0.25 -6.21 18.71
N VAL A 233 0.10 -4.91 18.94
CA VAL A 233 1.10 -3.91 18.60
C VAL A 233 1.51 -3.21 19.89
N SER A 234 2.81 -3.24 20.20
CA SER A 234 3.36 -2.61 21.39
C SER A 234 4.55 -1.73 21.02
N LEU A 235 4.59 -0.51 21.55
CA LEU A 235 5.76 0.37 21.42
C LEU A 235 6.90 -0.20 22.27
N VAL A 236 8.07 -0.42 21.65
CA VAL A 236 9.28 -0.87 22.34
C VAL A 236 9.97 0.35 22.95
N PRO A 237 10.15 0.41 24.28
CA PRO A 237 10.86 1.52 24.91
C PRO A 237 12.32 1.59 24.44
N SER A 238 12.85 2.80 24.29
CA SER A 238 14.19 3.04 23.75
C SER A 238 15.32 2.35 24.53
N CYS A 239 15.11 2.00 25.80
CA CYS A 239 16.07 1.25 26.62
C CYS A 239 16.27 -0.21 26.17
N PHE A 240 15.36 -0.77 25.37
CA PHE A 240 15.49 -2.11 24.78
C PHE A 240 16.16 -2.12 23.40
N CYS A 241 16.46 -0.94 22.83
CA CYS A 241 17.14 -0.80 21.54
C CYS A 241 18.67 -0.78 21.64
N ASN A 242 19.23 -1.05 22.83
CA ASN A 242 20.66 -0.86 23.14
C ASN A 242 21.59 -1.95 22.58
N ASP A 243 21.08 -2.95 21.88
CA ASP A 243 21.90 -3.91 21.12
C ASP A 243 22.05 -3.42 19.67
N GLY A 244 23.00 -2.52 19.44
CA GLY A 244 23.62 -2.32 18.12
C GLY A 244 22.72 -1.85 16.97
N SER A 245 21.62 -1.12 17.21
CA SER A 245 20.82 -0.60 16.10
C SER A 245 21.65 0.36 15.24
N GLU A 246 21.86 0.03 13.96
CA GLU A 246 22.67 0.79 12.98
C GLU A 246 22.17 2.24 12.74
N PHE A 247 21.00 2.60 13.27
CA PHE A 247 20.29 3.86 13.02
C PHE A 247 20.64 5.00 14.00
N VAL A 248 21.86 5.00 14.55
CA VAL A 248 22.34 5.87 15.66
C VAL A 248 22.11 7.38 15.43
N ASN A 249 21.85 7.82 14.19
CA ASN A 249 21.75 9.23 13.80
C ASN A 249 20.33 9.73 13.45
N GLN A 250 19.26 8.92 13.59
CA GLN A 250 17.90 9.34 13.19
C GLN A 250 16.85 9.09 14.29
N PRO A 251 15.89 10.01 14.50
CA PRO A 251 14.79 9.76 15.43
C PRO A 251 13.85 8.70 14.87
N TYR A 252 13.63 7.62 15.63
CA TYR A 252 12.69 6.57 15.25
C TYR A 252 11.87 6.09 16.45
N LEU A 253 10.67 5.55 16.15
CA LEU A 253 9.89 4.73 17.07
C LEU A 253 9.94 3.28 16.58
N LEU A 254 10.12 2.34 17.50
CA LEU A 254 10.09 0.91 17.19
C LEU A 254 8.82 0.31 17.79
N TYR A 255 8.00 -0.31 16.94
CA TYR A 255 6.86 -1.09 17.36
C TYR A 255 7.14 -2.58 17.14
N SER A 256 6.84 -3.40 18.15
CA SER A 256 6.80 -4.84 18.03
C SER A 256 5.37 -5.26 17.71
N VAL A 257 5.20 -6.02 16.64
CA VAL A 257 3.91 -6.56 16.19
C VAL A 257 3.94 -8.07 16.36
N HIS A 258 3.08 -8.60 17.21
CA HIS A 258 2.93 -10.03 17.45
C HIS A 258 1.70 -10.55 16.71
N VAL A 259 1.88 -11.57 15.87
CA VAL A 259 0.80 -12.23 15.14
C VAL A 259 0.17 -13.30 16.01
N LYS A 260 -1.13 -13.16 16.34
CA LYS A 260 -1.85 -14.19 17.08
C LYS A 260 -2.14 -15.36 16.16
N LYS A 261 -1.70 -16.55 16.53
CA LYS A 261 -2.12 -17.79 15.86
C LYS A 261 -3.59 -18.03 16.14
N GLN A 262 -4.40 -18.13 15.09
CA GLN A 262 -5.75 -18.67 15.17
C GLN A 262 -5.62 -20.19 15.39
N TYR A 263 -6.14 -20.69 16.52
CA TYR A 263 -6.22 -22.12 16.84
C TYR A 263 -7.57 -22.69 16.41
#